data_AF-A0A2G6I7S0-F1
#
_entry.id   AF-A0A2G6I7S0-F1
#
_cell.length_a   1.000
_cell.length_b   1.000
_cell.length_c   1.000
_cell.angle_alpha   90.00
_cell.angle_beta   90.00
_cell.angle_gamma   90.00
#
_symmetry.space_group_name_H-M   'P 1'
#
loop_
_entity.id
_entity.type
_entity.pdbx_description
1 polymer ?
#
loop_
_entity_poly.entity_id
_entity_poly.type
_entity_poly.pdbx_seq_one_letter_code
_entity_poly.pdbx_strand_id
1 'polypeptide(L)'
;MSGIPEDMRVINLGLPKSGTTTLGEALRRAGFRVADWKIRPGQSKSIRGFVGKLMYSGWFETGDPLHYLGEFDAFTEIDVIREGKNLWPQSDWALLAAIRATYPGARFLLSWREPAAHADSMRRWSNLGRSRLPENAVPGLPAGFGHAPGELERWIEGHIAFCRQVFAGAADYMDYDTADPDAKARIGAFLGVSLPWWGKANENRNHPGSEAD
;
A
#
# COMPACT_ATOMS: atom_id res chain seq x y z
N MET A 1 -24.22 14.37 -3.63
CA MET A 1 -23.15 13.51 -3.08
C MET A 1 -22.96 12.39 -4.09
N SER A 2 -21.85 12.35 -4.83
CA SER A 2 -21.52 11.18 -5.64
C SER A 2 -21.07 10.07 -4.70
N GLY A 3 -21.77 8.93 -4.73
CA GLY A 3 -21.35 7.73 -4.00
C GLY A 3 -20.08 7.14 -4.60
N ILE A 4 -19.44 6.21 -3.88
CA ILE A 4 -18.33 5.41 -4.40
C ILE A 4 -18.85 4.57 -5.57
N PRO A 5 -18.20 4.60 -6.75
CA PRO A 5 -18.61 3.74 -7.87
C PRO A 5 -18.55 2.26 -7.47
N GLU A 6 -19.59 1.49 -7.79
CA GLU A 6 -19.83 0.13 -7.30
C GLU A 6 -18.65 -0.84 -7.59
N ASP A 7 -18.02 -0.69 -8.75
CA ASP A 7 -16.90 -1.54 -9.20
C ASP A 7 -15.50 -0.96 -8.90
N MET A 8 -15.41 0.14 -8.15
CA MET A 8 -14.12 0.78 -7.88
C MET A 8 -13.26 -0.09 -6.96
N ARG A 9 -12.00 -0.30 -7.36
CA ARG A 9 -10.97 -0.94 -6.53
C ARG A 9 -9.75 -0.04 -6.46
N VAL A 10 -9.48 0.54 -5.31
CA VAL A 10 -8.32 1.42 -5.11
C VAL A 10 -7.15 0.60 -4.59
N ILE A 11 -6.07 0.50 -5.37
CA ILE A 11 -4.86 -0.25 -5.01
C ILE A 11 -3.73 0.75 -4.77
N ASN A 12 -3.25 0.85 -3.53
CA ASN A 12 -2.06 1.63 -3.23
C ASN A 12 -0.80 0.78 -3.42
N LEU A 13 0.12 1.30 -4.23
CA LEU A 13 1.40 0.70 -4.59
C LEU A 13 2.55 1.21 -3.72
N GLY A 14 2.28 2.06 -2.74
CA GLY A 14 3.29 2.61 -1.85
C GLY A 14 4.02 1.52 -1.04
N LEU A 15 5.30 1.76 -0.77
CA LEU A 15 6.07 0.94 0.17
C LEU A 15 5.66 1.24 1.61
N PRO A 16 5.96 0.36 2.59
CA PRO A 16 5.76 0.65 4.00
C PRO A 16 6.31 2.02 4.38
N LYS A 17 5.58 2.76 5.22
CA LYS A 17 5.96 4.12 5.67
C LYS A 17 5.91 5.21 4.57
N SER A 18 5.30 4.93 3.41
CA SER A 18 5.01 5.94 2.39
C SER A 18 3.79 6.80 2.70
N GLY A 19 3.10 6.60 3.84
CA GLY A 19 1.85 7.29 4.18
C GLY A 19 0.57 6.46 3.94
N THR A 20 0.70 5.14 3.76
CA THR A 20 -0.38 4.14 3.66
C THR A 20 -1.52 4.37 4.67
N THR A 21 -1.21 4.57 5.95
CA THR A 21 -2.20 4.82 7.01
C THR A 21 -3.00 6.11 6.80
N THR A 22 -2.36 7.18 6.31
CA THR A 22 -3.04 8.46 6.05
C THR A 22 -4.02 8.30 4.89
N LEU A 23 -3.60 7.64 3.81
CA LEU A 23 -4.51 7.31 2.71
C LEU A 23 -5.68 6.46 3.20
N GLY A 24 -5.42 5.41 3.99
CA GLY A 24 -6.46 4.54 4.53
C GLY A 24 -7.49 5.27 5.37
N GLU A 25 -7.07 6.19 6.24
CA GLU A 25 -8.00 7.00 7.02
C GLU A 25 -8.82 7.96 6.15
N ALA A 26 -8.20 8.61 5.16
CA ALA A 26 -8.90 9.49 4.22
C ALA A 26 -9.99 8.74 3.44
N LEU A 27 -9.67 7.56 2.93
CA LEU A 27 -10.60 6.71 2.19
C LEU A 27 -11.72 6.17 3.09
N ARG A 28 -11.42 5.73 4.31
CA ARG A 28 -12.47 5.31 5.27
C ARG A 28 -13.47 6.42 5.55
N ARG A 29 -13.00 7.65 5.77
CA ARG A 29 -13.89 8.79 6.00
C ARG A 29 -14.67 9.20 4.75
N ALA A 30 -14.14 8.91 3.57
CA ALA A 30 -14.87 9.05 2.31
C ALA A 30 -15.89 7.91 2.06
N GLY A 31 -15.97 6.92 2.95
CA GLY A 31 -16.94 5.83 2.90
C GLY A 31 -16.40 4.50 2.36
N PHE A 32 -15.12 4.42 1.98
CA PHE A 32 -14.54 3.19 1.43
C PHE A 32 -14.39 2.12 2.51
N ARG A 33 -14.62 0.87 2.14
CA ARG A 33 -14.24 -0.27 2.96
C ARG A 33 -12.76 -0.58 2.72
N VAL A 34 -11.91 -0.11 3.63
CA VAL A 34 -10.45 -0.17 3.47
C VAL A 34 -9.85 -1.38 4.16
N ALA A 35 -9.12 -2.18 3.39
CA ALA A 35 -8.15 -3.15 3.88
C ALA A 35 -6.74 -2.54 3.93
N ASP A 36 -6.04 -2.81 5.02
CA ASP A 36 -4.64 -2.47 5.27
C ASP A 36 -3.88 -3.80 5.46
N TRP A 37 -2.57 -3.82 5.71
CA TRP A 37 -1.70 -5.00 5.66
C TRP A 37 -2.25 -6.29 6.31
N LYS A 38 -3.10 -6.17 7.35
CA LYS A 38 -3.84 -7.27 7.98
C LYS A 38 -5.29 -6.90 8.27
N ILE A 39 -6.22 -7.77 7.86
CA ILE A 39 -7.64 -7.68 8.19
C ILE A 39 -7.86 -8.26 9.58
N ARG A 40 -8.29 -7.40 10.51
CA ARG A 40 -8.47 -7.67 11.94
C ARG A 40 -9.91 -8.04 12.28
N PRO A 41 -10.15 -8.66 13.46
CA PRO A 41 -11.50 -8.81 14.00
C PRO A 41 -12.26 -7.48 13.99
N GLY A 42 -13.51 -7.52 13.55
CA GLY A 42 -14.39 -6.34 13.45
C GLY A 42 -14.41 -5.65 12.07
N GLN A 43 -13.39 -5.85 11.21
CA GLN A 43 -13.39 -5.27 9.86
C GLN A 43 -14.21 -6.07 8.83
N SER A 44 -14.33 -7.38 9.06
CA SER A 44 -15.18 -8.29 8.28
C SER A 44 -15.77 -9.33 9.23
N LYS A 45 -16.83 -10.06 8.85
CA LYS A 45 -17.30 -11.21 9.63
C LYS A 45 -16.58 -12.51 9.28
N SER A 46 -16.16 -12.66 8.03
CA SER A 46 -15.65 -13.92 7.45
C SER A 46 -14.18 -13.84 7.03
N ILE A 47 -13.65 -12.66 6.70
CA ILE A 47 -12.31 -12.52 6.13
C ILE A 47 -11.29 -12.16 7.20
N ARG A 48 -10.20 -12.91 7.32
CA ARG A 48 -9.09 -12.65 8.23
C ARG A 48 -7.76 -12.96 7.56
N GLY A 49 -6.72 -12.26 7.98
CA GLY A 49 -5.35 -12.54 7.55
C GLY A 49 -4.68 -11.36 6.88
N PHE A 50 -3.51 -11.62 6.32
CA PHE A 50 -2.72 -10.61 5.63
C PHE A 50 -3.28 -10.35 4.24
N VAL A 51 -3.43 -9.08 3.88
CA VAL A 51 -3.99 -8.69 2.57
C VAL A 51 -3.15 -9.26 1.43
N GLY A 52 -1.83 -9.09 1.46
CA GLY A 52 -0.98 -9.65 0.40
C GLY A 52 -1.07 -11.17 0.29
N LYS A 53 -1.22 -11.89 1.41
CA LYS A 53 -1.40 -13.35 1.38
C LYS A 53 -2.74 -13.73 0.74
N LEU A 54 -3.82 -13.03 1.09
CA LEU A 54 -5.13 -13.24 0.49
C LEU A 54 -5.11 -12.92 -1.01
N MET A 55 -4.36 -11.89 -1.42
CA MET A 55 -4.19 -11.57 -2.85
C MET A 55 -3.51 -12.69 -3.62
N TYR A 56 -2.39 -13.21 -3.09
CA TYR A 56 -1.71 -14.34 -3.72
C TYR A 56 -2.55 -15.61 -3.71
N SER A 57 -3.28 -15.90 -2.63
CA SER A 57 -4.21 -17.04 -2.59
C SER A 57 -5.31 -16.88 -3.64
N GLY A 58 -5.95 -15.71 -3.76
CA GLY A 58 -6.96 -15.46 -4.80
C GLY A 58 -6.39 -15.70 -6.20
N TRP A 59 -5.20 -15.16 -6.48
CA TRP A 59 -4.55 -15.33 -7.77
C TRP A 59 -4.27 -16.80 -8.10
N PHE A 60 -3.54 -17.51 -7.23
CA PHE A 60 -3.11 -18.87 -7.53
C PHE A 60 -4.22 -19.93 -7.43
N GLU A 61 -5.29 -19.65 -6.69
CA GLU A 61 -6.40 -20.59 -6.51
C GLU A 61 -7.53 -20.36 -7.52
N THR A 62 -7.72 -19.11 -8.00
CA THR A 62 -8.89 -18.74 -8.82
C THR A 62 -8.60 -17.93 -10.07
N GLY A 63 -7.39 -17.37 -10.20
CA GLY A 63 -7.06 -16.42 -11.25
C GLY A 63 -7.53 -14.98 -10.97
N ASP A 64 -8.15 -14.70 -9.82
CA ASP A 64 -8.55 -13.37 -9.40
C ASP A 64 -7.84 -12.95 -8.09
N PRO A 65 -6.90 -12.00 -8.12
CA PRO A 65 -6.21 -11.54 -6.92
C PRO A 65 -7.12 -10.91 -5.85
N LEU A 66 -8.34 -10.48 -6.17
CA LEU A 66 -9.26 -9.90 -5.18
C LEU A 66 -10.40 -10.84 -4.78
N HIS A 67 -10.36 -12.10 -5.21
CA HIS A 67 -11.43 -13.09 -4.97
C HIS A 67 -11.88 -13.17 -3.50
N TYR A 68 -10.91 -13.27 -2.57
CA TYR A 68 -11.18 -13.35 -1.12
C TYR A 68 -11.35 -11.99 -0.42
N LEU A 69 -11.34 -10.91 -1.19
CA LEU A 69 -11.30 -9.53 -0.70
C LEU A 69 -12.51 -8.71 -1.17
N GLY A 70 -13.54 -9.33 -1.73
CA GLY A 70 -14.71 -8.66 -2.29
C GLY A 70 -15.51 -7.79 -1.31
N GLU A 71 -15.29 -7.92 0.00
CA GLU A 71 -15.84 -7.01 1.01
C GLU A 71 -15.04 -5.69 1.14
N PHE A 72 -14.01 -5.43 0.34
CA PHE A 72 -13.19 -4.23 0.44
C PHE A 72 -13.05 -3.54 -0.92
N ASP A 73 -13.09 -2.22 -0.89
CA ASP A 73 -13.03 -1.36 -2.08
C ASP A 73 -11.66 -0.68 -2.23
N ALA A 74 -10.84 -0.70 -1.18
CA ALA A 74 -9.55 -0.03 -1.15
C ALA A 74 -8.50 -0.81 -0.34
N PHE A 75 -7.29 -0.88 -0.87
CA PHE A 75 -6.17 -1.67 -0.35
C PHE A 75 -4.95 -0.76 -0.20
N THR A 76 -4.61 -0.41 1.05
CA THR A 76 -3.73 0.75 1.33
C THR A 76 -2.32 0.38 1.75
N GLU A 77 -2.09 -0.83 2.25
CA GLU A 77 -0.79 -1.47 2.40
C GLU A 77 -1.00 -2.95 2.07
N ILE A 78 -0.27 -3.48 1.08
CA ILE A 78 -0.51 -4.82 0.54
C ILE A 78 0.70 -5.73 0.65
N ASP A 79 1.88 -5.19 0.99
CA ASP A 79 3.04 -6.00 1.33
C ASP A 79 2.91 -6.67 2.69
N VAL A 80 3.68 -7.73 2.86
CA VAL A 80 3.80 -8.47 4.10
C VAL A 80 5.24 -8.90 4.28
N ILE A 81 5.89 -8.36 5.30
CA ILE A 81 7.17 -8.85 5.79
C ILE A 81 7.07 -9.14 7.29
N ARG A 82 6.40 -10.24 7.63
CA ARG A 82 6.10 -10.64 9.02
C ARG A 82 5.74 -12.13 9.09
N GLU A 83 5.95 -12.77 10.24
CA GLU A 83 5.50 -14.16 10.49
C GLU A 83 5.96 -15.13 9.38
N GLY A 84 7.23 -15.06 9.02
CA GLY A 84 7.86 -15.88 7.97
C GLY A 84 7.43 -15.57 6.53
N LYS A 85 6.61 -14.53 6.32
CA LYS A 85 6.12 -14.13 4.99
C LYS A 85 6.96 -12.98 4.44
N ASN A 86 7.14 -13.01 3.13
CA ASN A 86 7.80 -12.00 2.33
C ASN A 86 7.02 -11.87 1.01
N LEU A 87 6.01 -11.00 1.00
CA LEU A 87 5.02 -10.88 -0.08
C LEU A 87 4.90 -9.41 -0.49
N TRP A 88 4.93 -9.13 -1.80
CA TRP A 88 4.97 -7.76 -2.33
C TRP A 88 4.06 -7.61 -3.57
N PRO A 89 2.74 -7.71 -3.42
CA PRO A 89 1.81 -7.58 -4.55
C PRO A 89 1.99 -6.28 -5.35
N GLN A 90 2.43 -5.19 -4.71
CA GLN A 90 2.68 -3.90 -5.39
C GLN A 90 3.86 -3.93 -6.37
N SER A 91 4.67 -4.98 -6.35
CA SER A 91 5.83 -5.17 -7.23
C SER A 91 5.64 -6.35 -8.19
N ASP A 92 4.49 -7.03 -8.14
CA ASP A 92 4.22 -8.24 -8.91
C ASP A 92 3.35 -7.94 -10.13
N TRP A 93 3.96 -7.97 -11.31
CA TRP A 93 3.25 -7.66 -12.56
C TRP A 93 2.08 -8.60 -12.83
N ALA A 94 2.17 -9.89 -12.49
CA ALA A 94 1.09 -10.83 -12.77
C ALA A 94 -0.17 -10.46 -11.99
N LEU A 95 -0.02 -10.12 -10.70
CA LEU A 95 -1.13 -9.67 -9.86
C LEU A 95 -1.68 -8.32 -10.35
N LEU A 96 -0.82 -7.35 -10.63
CA LEU A 96 -1.26 -6.02 -11.07
C LEU A 96 -2.01 -6.09 -12.41
N ALA A 97 -1.49 -6.84 -13.38
CA ALA A 97 -2.13 -7.04 -14.68
C ALA A 97 -3.47 -7.78 -14.53
N ALA A 98 -3.54 -8.81 -13.69
CA ALA A 98 -4.79 -9.53 -13.43
C ALA A 98 -5.86 -8.64 -12.78
N ILE A 99 -5.50 -7.81 -11.80
CA ILE A 99 -6.44 -6.85 -11.21
C ILE A 99 -6.96 -5.89 -12.27
N ARG A 100 -6.09 -5.33 -13.12
CA ARG A 100 -6.49 -4.41 -14.20
C ARG A 100 -7.43 -5.06 -15.21
N ALA A 101 -7.19 -6.32 -15.55
CA ALA A 101 -8.01 -7.06 -16.49
C ALA A 101 -9.39 -7.43 -15.91
N THR A 102 -9.43 -7.86 -14.65
CA THR A 102 -10.66 -8.31 -13.97
C THR A 102 -11.53 -7.13 -13.50
N TYR A 103 -10.91 -6.01 -13.12
CA TYR A 103 -11.58 -4.85 -12.55
C TYR A 103 -11.28 -3.58 -13.37
N PRO A 104 -12.04 -3.29 -14.44
CA PRO A 104 -11.86 -2.06 -15.24
C PRO A 104 -12.03 -0.75 -14.44
N GLY A 105 -12.76 -0.81 -13.32
CA GLY A 105 -12.91 0.28 -12.36
C GLY A 105 -11.71 0.46 -11.41
N ALA A 106 -10.68 -0.39 -11.49
CA ALA A 106 -9.52 -0.30 -10.62
C ALA A 106 -8.76 1.04 -10.82
N ARG A 107 -8.22 1.56 -9.72
CA ARG A 107 -7.42 2.79 -9.67
C ARG A 107 -6.18 2.52 -8.85
N PHE A 108 -5.03 2.78 -9.43
CA PHE A 108 -3.72 2.53 -8.85
C PHE A 108 -3.13 3.84 -8.35
N LEU A 109 -2.90 3.91 -7.04
CA LEU A 109 -2.26 5.05 -6.40
C LEU A 109 -0.84 4.67 -6.02
N LEU A 110 0.14 5.51 -6.29
CA LEU A 110 1.46 5.41 -5.66
C LEU A 110 1.62 6.56 -4.65
N SER A 111 1.44 6.23 -3.37
CA SER A 111 1.92 7.10 -2.29
C SER A 111 3.43 7.02 -2.21
N TRP A 112 4.09 8.18 -2.27
CA TRP A 112 5.53 8.28 -2.07
C TRP A 112 5.89 9.50 -1.24
N ARG A 113 7.16 9.57 -0.84
CA ARG A 113 7.76 10.73 -0.19
C ARG A 113 9.24 10.78 -0.54
N GLU A 114 9.88 11.91 -0.25
CA GLU A 114 11.32 12.07 -0.48
C GLU A 114 12.11 10.86 0.07
N PRO A 115 12.97 10.22 -0.75
CA PRO A 115 13.60 8.93 -0.41
C PRO A 115 14.37 8.91 0.90
N ALA A 116 15.13 9.94 1.24
CA ALA A 116 15.88 9.99 2.50
C ALA A 116 14.92 10.04 3.71
N ALA A 117 13.89 10.89 3.66
CA ALA A 117 12.84 10.95 4.67
C ALA A 117 12.04 9.64 4.79
N HIS A 118 11.83 8.93 3.68
CA HIS A 118 11.19 7.63 3.65
C HIS A 118 12.06 6.56 4.32
N ALA A 119 13.32 6.44 3.90
CA ALA A 119 14.27 5.48 4.44
C ALA A 119 14.48 5.69 5.95
N ASP A 120 14.62 6.94 6.37
CA ASP A 120 14.71 7.33 7.78
C ASP A 120 13.45 6.92 8.58
N SER A 121 12.26 7.07 8.00
CA SER A 121 11.03 6.55 8.61
C SER A 121 10.98 5.02 8.71
N MET A 122 11.53 4.28 7.73
CA MET A 122 11.60 2.81 7.77
C MET A 122 12.60 2.33 8.82
N ARG A 123 13.77 2.98 8.93
CA ARG A 123 14.82 2.65 9.92
C ARG A 123 14.37 2.81 11.36
N ARG A 124 13.50 3.79 11.64
CA ARG A 124 12.92 4.00 12.97
C ARG A 124 11.73 3.10 13.30
N TRP A 125 11.15 2.41 12.32
CA TRP A 125 9.90 1.68 12.51
C TRP A 125 10.14 0.25 12.96
N SER A 126 10.08 0.01 14.29
CA SER A 126 10.28 -1.31 14.89
C SER A 126 11.58 -1.93 14.34
N ASN A 127 11.55 -3.18 13.90
CA ASN A 127 12.67 -3.88 13.26
C ASN A 127 12.61 -3.85 11.72
N LEU A 128 11.78 -2.99 11.10
CA LEU A 128 11.56 -2.98 9.64
C LEU A 128 12.86 -2.71 8.86
N GLY A 129 13.44 -1.53 9.01
CA GLY A 129 14.66 -1.13 8.29
C GLY A 129 15.95 -1.66 8.91
N ARG A 130 15.88 -2.35 10.06
CA ARG A 130 17.07 -2.88 10.75
C ARG A 130 17.31 -4.36 10.47
N SER A 131 16.25 -5.16 10.46
CA SER A 131 16.35 -6.61 10.27
C SER A 131 15.44 -7.10 9.16
N ARG A 132 14.15 -6.75 9.17
CA ARG A 132 13.19 -7.35 8.23
C ARG A 132 13.55 -7.08 6.76
N LEU A 133 13.75 -5.83 6.36
CA LEU A 133 14.11 -5.53 4.97
C LEU A 133 15.49 -6.09 4.60
N PRO A 134 16.57 -5.87 5.40
CA PRO A 134 17.88 -6.33 4.97
C PRO A 134 18.12 -7.84 5.03
N GLU A 135 17.42 -8.56 5.91
CA GLU A 135 17.59 -10.02 6.07
C GLU A 135 16.74 -10.84 5.09
N ASN A 136 15.82 -10.21 4.36
CA ASN A 136 14.95 -10.88 3.41
C ASN A 136 15.24 -10.40 1.99
N ALA A 137 15.17 -11.32 1.03
CA ALA A 137 15.25 -10.96 -0.39
C ALA A 137 13.89 -10.38 -0.83
N VAL A 138 13.72 -9.07 -0.71
CA VAL A 138 12.50 -8.37 -1.15
C VAL A 138 12.70 -7.87 -2.60
N PRO A 139 11.63 -7.61 -3.39
CA PRO A 139 11.79 -7.14 -4.76
C PRO A 139 12.64 -5.85 -4.83
N GLY A 140 13.69 -5.89 -5.64
CA GLY A 140 14.61 -4.76 -5.82
C GLY A 140 15.61 -4.52 -4.69
N LEU A 141 15.56 -5.28 -3.59
CA LEU A 141 16.53 -5.21 -2.48
C LEU A 141 16.91 -6.64 -2.05
N PRO A 142 18.00 -7.19 -2.60
CA PRO A 142 18.49 -8.52 -2.22
C PRO A 142 18.88 -8.57 -0.74
N ALA A 143 18.80 -9.76 -0.14
CA ALA A 143 19.24 -9.98 1.23
C ALA A 143 20.72 -9.59 1.40
N GLY A 144 21.03 -8.92 2.52
CA GLY A 144 22.35 -8.36 2.83
C GLY A 144 22.52 -6.88 2.47
N PHE A 145 21.58 -6.28 1.73
CA PHE A 145 21.58 -4.85 1.40
C PHE A 145 20.51 -4.08 2.20
N GLY A 146 20.63 -2.76 2.26
CA GLY A 146 19.71 -1.88 3.00
C GLY A 146 20.24 -1.44 4.36
N HIS A 147 21.45 -1.86 4.72
CA HIS A 147 22.14 -1.45 5.93
C HIS A 147 22.95 -0.17 5.75
N ALA A 148 23.62 -0.02 4.60
CA ALA A 148 24.52 1.09 4.37
C ALA A 148 23.76 2.38 4.00
N PRO A 149 24.33 3.56 4.26
CA PRO A 149 23.77 4.82 3.81
C PRO A 149 23.48 4.82 2.29
N GLY A 150 22.29 5.28 1.92
CA GLY A 150 21.86 5.37 0.51
C GLY A 150 21.33 4.08 -0.10
N GLU A 151 21.47 2.90 0.53
CA GLU A 151 20.95 1.65 -0.04
C GLU A 151 19.43 1.59 -0.04
N LEU A 152 18.80 1.93 1.09
CA LEU A 152 17.34 1.99 1.16
C LEU A 152 16.77 3.10 0.29
N GLU A 153 17.45 4.24 0.20
CA GLU A 153 17.08 5.36 -0.65
C GLU A 153 17.04 4.93 -2.12
N ARG A 154 18.10 4.28 -2.62
CA ARG A 154 18.13 3.73 -4.00
C ARG A 154 17.04 2.71 -4.25
N TRP A 155 16.74 1.86 -3.26
CA TRP A 155 15.65 0.89 -3.38
C TRP A 155 14.27 1.57 -3.47
N ILE A 156 14.02 2.58 -2.63
CA ILE A 156 12.79 3.38 -2.66
C ILE A 156 12.63 4.11 -3.99
N GLU A 157 13.69 4.77 -4.46
CA GLU A 157 13.73 5.41 -5.78
C GLU A 157 13.45 4.41 -6.91
N GLY A 158 14.06 3.22 -6.82
CA GLY A 158 13.86 2.13 -7.78
C GLY A 158 12.39 1.68 -7.85
N HIS A 159 11.72 1.52 -6.71
CA HIS A 159 10.30 1.16 -6.69
C HIS A 159 9.40 2.26 -7.27
N ILE A 160 9.67 3.53 -6.94
CA ILE A 160 8.95 4.66 -7.51
C ILE A 160 9.10 4.69 -9.04
N ALA A 161 10.34 4.54 -9.53
CA ALA A 161 10.63 4.50 -10.96
C ALA A 161 9.97 3.30 -11.64
N PHE A 162 10.00 2.12 -11.01
CA PHE A 162 9.32 0.92 -11.49
C PHE A 162 7.82 1.15 -11.68
N CYS A 163 7.11 1.66 -10.66
CA CYS A 163 5.68 1.91 -10.78
C CYS A 163 5.36 2.94 -11.88
N ARG A 164 6.13 4.03 -11.97
CA ARG A 164 5.95 5.04 -13.04
C ARG A 164 6.17 4.44 -14.42
N GLN A 165 7.14 3.55 -14.58
CA GLN A 165 7.42 2.86 -15.83
C GLN A 165 6.30 1.88 -16.21
N VAL A 166 5.83 1.07 -15.25
CA VAL A 166 4.78 0.06 -15.46
C VAL A 166 3.45 0.69 -15.87
N PHE A 167 3.15 1.86 -15.32
CA PHE A 167 1.90 2.58 -15.56
C PHE A 167 2.06 3.80 -16.49
N ALA A 168 3.14 3.86 -17.27
CA ALA A 168 3.39 4.98 -18.17
C ALA A 168 2.20 5.20 -19.14
N GLY A 169 1.62 6.40 -19.11
CA GLY A 169 0.47 6.79 -19.94
C GLY A 169 -0.88 6.17 -19.53
N ALA A 170 -0.94 5.45 -18.40
CA ALA A 170 -2.14 4.77 -17.95
C ALA A 170 -3.08 5.73 -17.20
N ALA A 171 -4.34 5.85 -17.66
CA ALA A 171 -5.34 6.73 -17.05
C ALA A 171 -5.85 6.22 -15.69
N ASP A 172 -5.64 4.95 -15.38
CA ASP A 172 -5.99 4.29 -14.12
C ASP A 172 -4.87 4.39 -13.08
N TYR A 173 -3.85 5.22 -13.29
CA TYR A 173 -2.73 5.42 -12.36
C TYR A 173 -2.50 6.89 -12.00
N MET A 174 -2.16 7.13 -10.73
CA MET A 174 -1.63 8.42 -10.25
C MET A 174 -0.62 8.19 -9.12
N ASP A 175 0.51 8.88 -9.15
CA ASP A 175 1.39 9.01 -8.00
C ASP A 175 1.26 10.38 -7.31
N TYR A 176 1.54 10.42 -6.01
CA TYR A 176 1.51 11.65 -5.24
C TYR A 176 2.54 11.64 -4.12
N ASP A 177 3.16 12.80 -3.89
CA ASP A 177 3.96 13.04 -2.70
C ASP A 177 3.02 13.25 -1.51
N THR A 178 3.24 12.51 -0.43
CA THR A 178 2.49 12.68 0.81
C THR A 178 2.70 14.01 1.51
N ALA A 179 3.76 14.75 1.17
CA ALA A 179 4.00 16.11 1.64
C ALA A 179 3.30 17.17 0.75
N ASP A 180 2.75 16.80 -0.40
CA ASP A 180 2.06 17.73 -1.30
C ASP A 180 0.78 18.27 -0.61
N PRO A 181 0.66 19.60 -0.39
CA PRO A 181 -0.54 20.19 0.20
C PRO A 181 -1.81 19.94 -0.65
N ASP A 182 -1.66 19.70 -1.95
CA ASP A 182 -2.75 19.44 -2.88
C ASP A 182 -3.07 17.94 -3.02
N ALA A 183 -2.35 17.05 -2.34
CA ALA A 183 -2.55 15.59 -2.45
C ALA A 183 -4.00 15.17 -2.26
N LYS A 184 -4.69 15.73 -1.25
CA LYS A 184 -6.12 15.48 -0.98
C LYS A 184 -6.99 15.78 -2.20
N ALA A 185 -6.81 16.96 -2.80
CA ALA A 185 -7.61 17.40 -3.92
C ALA A 185 -7.33 16.56 -5.17
N ARG A 186 -6.05 16.27 -5.43
CA ARG A 186 -5.60 15.43 -6.55
C ARG A 186 -6.15 14.01 -6.46
N ILE A 187 -6.07 13.37 -5.28
CA ILE A 187 -6.61 12.01 -5.08
C ILE A 187 -8.13 12.02 -5.24
N GLY A 188 -8.84 12.99 -4.65
CA GLY A 188 -10.29 13.11 -4.78
C GLY A 188 -10.73 13.25 -6.24
N ALA A 189 -10.05 14.12 -7.00
CA ALA A 189 -10.31 14.30 -8.43
C ALA A 189 -10.04 13.01 -9.24
N PHE A 190 -8.92 12.33 -8.98
CA PHE A 190 -8.54 11.09 -9.66
C PHE A 190 -9.54 9.95 -9.39
N LEU A 191 -10.02 9.84 -8.15
CA LEU A 191 -11.01 8.84 -7.75
C LEU A 191 -12.46 9.25 -8.07
N GLY A 192 -12.72 10.51 -8.44
CA GLY A 192 -14.08 11.01 -8.65
C GLY A 192 -14.93 11.09 -7.37
N VAL A 193 -14.28 11.20 -6.20
CA VAL A 193 -14.93 11.23 -4.87
C VAL A 193 -14.43 12.41 -4.04
N SER A 194 -15.27 12.87 -3.11
CA SER A 194 -14.83 13.85 -2.12
C SER A 194 -14.06 13.15 -1.00
N LEU A 195 -12.84 13.59 -0.72
CA LEU A 195 -12.14 13.20 0.51
C LEU A 195 -12.47 14.22 1.59
N PRO A 196 -13.19 13.87 2.68
CA PRO A 196 -13.52 14.85 3.72
C PRO A 196 -12.32 15.18 4.61
N TRP A 197 -11.29 14.34 4.64
CA TRP A 197 -10.16 14.46 5.56
C TRP A 197 -8.82 14.16 4.88
N TRP A 198 -7.77 14.83 5.37
CA TRP A 198 -6.37 14.58 5.04
C TRP A 198 -5.49 15.05 6.20
N GLY A 199 -4.43 14.31 6.52
CA GLY A 199 -3.48 14.73 7.56
C GLY A 199 -2.84 13.57 8.31
N LYS A 200 -2.15 13.87 9.41
CA LYS A 200 -1.55 12.83 10.26
C LYS A 200 -2.59 12.26 11.21
N ALA A 201 -3.03 11.03 10.98
CA ALA A 201 -3.89 10.30 11.94
C ALA A 201 -3.14 9.99 13.25
N ASN A 202 -1.81 9.96 13.22
CA ASN A 202 -0.93 9.68 14.36
C ASN A 202 0.15 10.78 14.49
N GLU A 203 -0.18 11.91 15.10
CA GLU A 203 0.86 12.68 15.80
C GLU A 203 1.26 11.87 17.03
N ASN A 204 2.51 11.42 17.09
CA ASN A 204 3.04 10.60 18.18
C ASN A 204 2.77 11.23 19.56
N ARG A 205 1.67 10.84 20.21
CA ARG A 205 1.60 10.82 21.67
C ARG A 205 2.22 9.48 22.07
N ASN A 206 3.52 9.50 22.38
CA ASN A 206 4.32 8.44 23.01
C ASN A 206 3.72 7.03 22.91
N HIS A 207 4.20 6.21 21.97
CA HIS A 207 4.01 4.76 22.06
C HIS A 207 5.09 4.18 22.98
N PRO A 208 4.76 3.64 24.17
CA PRO A 208 5.50 2.48 24.66
C PRO A 208 5.26 1.35 23.66
N GLY A 209 6.32 0.65 23.28
CA GLY A 209 6.23 -0.46 22.34
C GLY A 209 5.19 -1.47 22.81
N SER A 210 4.10 -1.61 22.06
CA SER A 210 3.21 -2.75 22.22
C SER A 210 3.71 -3.85 21.29
N GLU A 211 4.66 -4.62 21.81
CA GLU A 211 4.73 -6.06 21.51
C GLU A 211 3.37 -6.68 21.89
N ALA A 212 2.80 -7.41 20.95
CA ALA A 212 1.92 -8.54 21.20
C ALA A 212 1.83 -9.31 19.87
N ASP A 213 2.56 -10.42 19.84
CA ASP A 213 2.56 -11.55 18.92
C ASP A 213 1.73 -11.44 17.62
#